data_AF-A0A1H5HNL2-F1
#
_entry.id   AF-A0A1H5HNL2-F1
#
_cell.length_a   1.000
_cell.length_b   1.000
_cell.length_c   1.000
_cell.angle_alpha   90.00
_cell.angle_beta   90.00
_cell.angle_gamma   90.00
#
_symmetry.space_group_name_H-M   'P 1'
#
loop_
_entity.id
_entity.type
_entity.pdbx_description
1 polymer ?
#
loop_
_entity_poly.entity_id
_entity_poly.type
_entity_poly.pdbx_seq_one_letter_code
_entity_poly.pdbx_strand_id
1 'polypeptide(L)' 'MPYGLLSILLGIIIILLAYKLSKRDKNLWDKSTTFKGVVAGFLLIIFGLSMIFRV' A
#
# COMPACT_ATOMS: atom_id res chain seq x y z
N MET A 1 -15.88 8.34 -11.30
CA MET A 1 -15.22 8.66 -10.02
C MET A 1 -15.02 7.50 -9.00
N PRO A 2 -15.57 6.27 -9.12
CA PRO A 2 -15.37 5.25 -8.07
C PRO A 2 -13.98 4.58 -8.08
N TYR A 3 -13.27 4.65 -9.21
CA TYR A 3 -11.97 3.99 -9.40
C TYR A 3 -10.85 4.56 -8.52
N GLY A 4 -10.91 5.86 -8.18
CA GLY A 4 -9.95 6.48 -7.27
C GLY A 4 -10.11 5.98 -5.83
N LEU A 5 -11.36 5.86 -5.36
CA LEU A 5 -11.70 5.31 -4.05
C LEU A 5 -11.27 3.83 -3.93
N LEU A 6 -11.51 3.03 -4.97
CA LEU A 6 -11.04 1.64 -5.04
C LEU A 6 -9.52 1.52 -4.96
N SER A 7 -8.77 2.41 -5.64
CA SER A 7 -7.31 2.40 -5.61
C SER A 7 -6.74 2.74 -4.23
N ILE A 8 -7.36 3.69 -3.52
CA ILE A 8 -7.00 4.03 -2.15
C ILE A 8 -7.27 2.85 -1.22
N LEU A 9 -8.43 2.20 -1.35
CA LEU A 9 -8.81 1.04 -0.55
C LEU A 9 -7.82 -0.13 -0.73
N LEU A 10 -7.44 -0.42 -1.98
CA LEU A 10 -6.43 -1.42 -2.32
C LEU A 10 -5.06 -1.09 -1.70
N GLY A 11 -4.62 0.16 -1.78
CA GLY A 11 -3.36 0.59 -1.17
C GLY A 11 -3.32 0.39 0.35
N ILE A 12 -4.42 0.69 1.04
CA ILE A 12 -4.55 0.48 2.50
C ILE A 12 -4.49 -1.03 2.84
N ILE A 13 -5.18 -1.87 2.07
CA ILE A 13 -5.18 -3.34 2.28
C ILE A 13 -3.77 -3.92 2.11
N ILE A 14 -3.04 -3.48 1.09
CA ILE A 14 -1.65 -3.92 0.83
C ILE A 14 -0.73 -3.53 1.99
N ILE A 15 -0.87 -2.30 2.53
CA ILE A 15 -0.09 -1.85 3.69
C ILE A 15 -0.42 -2.67 4.93
N LEU A 16 -1.70 -2.97 5.19
CA LEU A 16 -2.12 -3.81 6.31
C LEU A 16 -1.56 -5.24 6.22
N LEU A 17 -1.59 -5.83 5.02
CA LEU A 17 -1.01 -7.16 4.79
C LEU A 17 0.51 -7.14 4.99
N ALA A 18 1.20 -6.15 4.42
CA ALA A 18 2.64 -5.98 4.61
C ALA A 18 2.99 -5.82 6.10
N TYR A 19 2.24 -5.00 6.85
CA TYR A 19 2.45 -4.81 8.28
C TYR A 19 2.20 -6.10 9.08
N LYS A 20 1.18 -6.88 8.72
CA LYS A 20 0.88 -8.17 9.35
C LYS A 20 1.98 -9.21 9.09
N LEU A 21 2.51 -9.26 7.87
CA LEU A 21 3.63 -10.13 7.48
C LEU A 21 4.92 -9.74 8.21
N SER A 22 5.22 -8.44 8.31
CA SER A 22 6.40 -7.94 9.03
C SER A 22 6.47 -8.35 10.49
N LYS A 23 5.34 -8.61 11.14
CA LYS A 23 5.28 -8.98 12.56
C LYS A 23 5.55 -10.46 12.80
N ARG A 24 5.45 -11.32 11.77
CA ARG A 24 5.62 -12.77 11.89
C ARG A 24 7.08 -13.22 11.82
N ASP A 25 7.93 -12.51 11.07
CA ASP A 25 9.30 -12.95 10.82
C ASP A 25 10.35 -11.87 11.10
N LYS A 26 11.39 -12.23 11.87
CA LYS A 26 12.55 -11.36 12.18
C LYS A 26 13.59 -11.33 11.04
N ASN A 27 13.29 -11.94 9.90
CA ASN A 27 14.22 -12.01 8.76
C ASN A 27 14.40 -10.62 8.11
N LEU A 28 15.66 -10.21 7.93
CA LEU A 28 16.01 -8.94 7.29
C LEU A 28 15.54 -8.86 5.82
N TRP A 29 15.44 -10.02 5.16
CA TRP A 29 14.89 -10.14 3.81
C TRP A 29 13.38 -9.83 3.76
N ASP A 30 12.61 -10.29 4.75
CA ASP A 30 11.19 -9.98 4.88
C ASP A 30 10.94 -8.53 5.24
N LYS A 31 11.86 -7.92 6.00
CA LYS A 31 11.79 -6.50 6.33
C LYS A 31 11.96 -5.62 5.08
N SER A 32 12.87 -6.01 4.17
CA SER A 32 13.04 -5.35 2.87
C SER A 32 11.81 -5.51 1.98
N THR A 33 11.24 -6.71 1.90
CA THR A 33 10.02 -6.98 1.12
C THR A 33 8.81 -6.24 1.69
N THR A 34 8.66 -6.20 3.01
CA THR A 34 7.65 -5.41 3.71
C THR A 34 7.79 -3.93 3.37
N PHE A 35 9.01 -3.39 3.44
CA PHE A 35 9.25 -1.97 3.14
C PHE A 35 8.87 -1.63 1.71
N LYS A 36 9.23 -2.48 0.74
CA LYS A 36 8.78 -2.36 -0.65
C LYS A 36 7.25 -2.41 -0.78
N GLY A 37 6.59 -3.30 -0.05
CA GLY A 37 5.13 -3.41 -0.04
C GLY A 37 4.43 -2.18 0.55
N VAL A 38 4.97 -1.60 1.63
CA VAL A 38 4.47 -0.36 2.22
C VAL A 38 4.66 0.81 1.27
N VAL A 39 5.84 0.95 0.65
CA VAL A 39 6.13 2.00 -0.34
C VAL A 39 5.21 1.87 -1.57
N ALA A 40 5.01 0.66 -2.08
CA ALA A 40 4.11 0.40 -3.21
C ALA A 40 2.65 0.75 -2.87
N GLY A 41 2.17 0.37 -1.68
CA GLY A 41 0.83 0.73 -1.21
C GLY A 41 0.66 2.24 -1.04
N PHE A 42 1.69 2.93 -0.55
CA PHE A 42 1.67 4.39 -0.39
C PHE A 42 1.62 5.12 -1.74
N LEU A 43 2.39 4.67 -2.74
CA LEU A 43 2.33 5.19 -4.10
C LEU A 43 0.96 4.97 -4.75
N LEU A 44 0.33 3.82 -4.51
CA LEU A 44 -1.03 3.51 -4.97
C LEU A 44 -2.08 4.45 -4.37
N ILE A 45 -1.95 4.79 -3.09
CA ILE A 45 -2.82 5.78 -2.42
C ILE A 45 -2.63 7.17 -3.04
N ILE A 46 -1.39 7.62 -3.24
CA ILE A 46 -1.10 8.91 -3.87
C ILE A 46 -1.67 8.96 -5.28
N PHE A 47 -1.50 7.90 -6.06
CA PHE A 47 -2.03 7.82 -7.42
C PHE A 47 -3.57 7.84 -7.43
N GLY A 48 -4.20 7.07 -6.54
CA GLY A 48 -5.66 7.09 -6.34
C GLY A 48 -6.18 8.47 -5.95
N LEU A 49 -5.51 9.16 -5.02
CA LEU A 49 -5.84 10.55 -4.66
C LEU A 49 -5.69 11.49 -5.86
N SER A 50 -4.59 11.40 -6.60
CA SER A 50 -4.36 12.26 -7.77
C SER A 50 -5.45 12.10 -8.84
N MET A 51 -6.01 10.89 -9.01
CA MET A 51 -7.15 10.65 -9.90
C MET A 51 -8.46 11.22 -9.38
N ILE A 52 -8.66 11.29 -8.06
CA ILE A 52 -9.87 11.89 -7.46
C ILE A 52 -9.83 13.42 -7.59
N PHE A 53 -8.67 14.03 -7.31
CA PHE A 53 -8.52 15.49 -7.28
C PHE A 53 -8.26 16.13 -8.66
N ARG A 54 -7.91 15.34 -9.69
CA ARG A 54 -7.68 15.83 -11.06
C ARG A 54 -8.95 15.75 -11.94
N VAL A 55 -10.11 15.55 -11.34
CA VAL A 55 -11.44 15.66 -11.98
C VAL A 55 -12.12 16.93 -11.54
#